data_AF-A0A8H3ZQU5-F1
#
_entry.id   AF-A0A8H3ZQU5-F1
#
_cell.length_a   1.000
_cell.length_b   1.000
_cell.length_c   1.000
_cell.angle_alpha   90.00
_cell.angle_beta   90.00
_cell.angle_gamma   90.00
#
_symmetry.space_group_name_H-M   'P 1'
#
loop_
_entity.id
_entity.type
_entity.pdbx_description
1 polymer ?
#
loop_
_entity_poly.entity_id
_entity_poly.type
_entity_poly.pdbx_seq_one_letter_code
_entity_poly.pdbx_strand_id
1 'polypeptide(L)' 'ITIDTSTNFYSYKFKYTTYTLAITIKEVPIKVYYSINKVKYYYTTLYYTYNIIYTKDLSIPYK' A
#
# COMPACT_ATOMS: atom_id res chain seq x y z
N ILE A 1 13.63 -0.53 3.69
CA ILE A 1 12.25 -0.57 3.14
C ILE A 1 12.28 -0.34 1.64
N THR A 2 11.43 -1.05 0.89
CA THR A 2 11.24 -0.78 -0.55
C THR A 2 10.00 0.08 -0.70
N ILE A 3 10.11 1.17 -1.44
CA ILE A 3 9.01 2.12 -1.68
C ILE A 3 8.85 2.35 -3.18
N ASP A 4 7.67 2.78 -3.59
CA ASP A 4 7.50 3.30 -4.94
C ASP A 4 8.01 4.76 -5.03
N THR A 5 8.11 5.27 -6.25
CA THR A 5 8.47 6.66 -6.53
C THR A 5 7.27 7.63 -6.45
N SER A 6 6.25 7.35 -5.63
CA SER A 6 5.13 8.28 -5.43
C SER A 6 5.54 9.45 -4.54
N THR A 7 4.85 10.58 -4.72
CA THR A 7 5.10 11.84 -3.99
C THR A 7 4.97 11.69 -2.47
N ASN A 8 4.20 10.71 -1.99
CA ASN A 8 4.01 10.44 -0.56
C ASN A 8 5.32 10.14 0.17
N PHE A 9 6.27 9.47 -0.50
CA PHE A 9 7.55 9.10 0.08
C PHE A 9 8.64 10.18 -0.09
N TYR A 10 8.34 11.28 -0.80
CA TYR A 10 9.28 12.40 -0.98
C TYR A 10 9.14 13.50 0.08
N SER A 11 8.17 13.39 1.00
CA SER A 11 7.96 14.39 2.04
C SER A 11 9.21 14.54 2.94
N TYR A 12 9.50 15.78 3.34
CA TYR A 12 10.61 16.09 4.25
C TYR A 12 10.51 15.30 5.56
N LYS A 13 9.29 15.21 6.11
CA LYS A 13 9.00 14.46 7.34
C LYS A 13 9.38 12.98 7.20
N PHE A 14 9.07 12.36 6.06
CA PHE A 14 9.42 10.97 5.81
C PHE A 14 10.95 10.78 5.76
N LYS A 15 11.66 11.60 4.96
CA LYS A 15 13.12 11.53 4.83
C LYS A 15 13.85 11.73 6.17
N TYR A 16 13.42 12.72 6.94
CA TYR A 16 13.97 12.99 8.26
C TYR A 16 13.78 11.80 9.20
N THR A 17 12.57 11.26 9.28
CA THR A 17 12.26 10.11 10.13
C THR A 17 13.10 8.89 9.75
N THR A 18 13.19 8.56 8.45
CA THR A 18 13.98 7.42 8.00
C THR A 18 15.48 7.57 8.25
N TYR A 19 15.99 8.80 8.16
CA TYR A 19 17.38 9.11 8.52
C TYR A 19 17.62 8.91 10.01
N THR A 20 16.75 9.46 10.88
CA THR A 20 16.88 9.32 12.34
C THR A 20 16.79 7.88 12.83
N LEU A 21 16.05 7.03 12.11
CA LEU A 21 15.88 5.61 12.42
C LEU A 21 16.91 4.71 11.73
N ALA A 22 17.89 5.27 10.99
CA ALA A 22 18.88 4.53 10.20
C ALA A 22 18.26 3.47 9.26
N ILE A 23 17.10 3.78 8.68
CA ILE A 23 16.38 2.88 7.77
C ILE A 23 16.90 3.06 6.34
N THR A 24 17.44 2.00 5.75
CA THR A 24 17.80 2.00 4.32
C THR A 24 16.55 2.01 3.43
N ILE A 25 16.50 2.92 2.46
CA ILE A 25 15.41 3.03 1.49
C ILE A 25 15.86 2.51 0.13
N LYS A 26 15.03 1.69 -0.51
CA LYS A 26 15.17 1.28 -1.91
C LYS A 26 13.98 1.78 -2.71
N GLU A 27 14.21 2.75 -3.59
CA GLU A 27 13.18 3.28 -4.49
C GLU A 27 13.05 2.39 -5.74
N VAL A 28 11.82 2.10 -6.16
CA VAL A 28 11.53 1.40 -7.41
C VAL A 28 10.37 2.06 -8.15
N PRO A 29 10.32 1.99 -9.50
CA PRO A 29 9.17 2.50 -10.25
C PRO A 29 7.87 1.83 -9.79
N ILE A 30 6.75 2.57 -9.80
CA ILE A 30 5.45 2.08 -9.29
C ILE A 30 4.99 0.77 -9.96
N LYS A 31 5.28 0.59 -11.26
CA LYS A 31 5.00 -0.67 -11.99
C LYS A 31 5.77 -1.86 -11.41
N VAL A 32 7.02 -1.63 -11.00
CA VAL A 32 7.87 -2.65 -10.37
C VAL A 32 7.40 -2.91 -8.94
N TYR A 33 7.02 -1.86 -8.20
CA TYR A 33 6.48 -1.98 -6.85
C TYR A 33 5.25 -2.90 -6.79
N TYR A 34 4.28 -2.70 -7.69
CA TYR A 34 3.10 -3.57 -7.78
C TYR A 34 3.41 -5.00 -8.29
N SER A 35 4.55 -5.19 -8.95
CA SER A 35 5.02 -6.51 -9.37
C SER A 35 5.71 -7.28 -8.25
N ILE A 36 6.00 -6.66 -7.10
CA ILE A 36 6.53 -7.36 -5.93
C ILE A 36 5.45 -8.31 -5.42
N ASN A 37 5.69 -9.62 -5.48
CA ASN A 37 4.73 -10.67 -5.11
C ASN A 37 4.04 -10.42 -3.77
N LYS A 38 4.81 -9.97 -2.76
CA LYS A 38 4.28 -9.64 -1.44
C LYS A 38 3.27 -8.48 -1.50
N VAL A 39 3.61 -7.37 -2.17
CA VAL A 39 2.72 -6.21 -2.33
C VAL A 39 1.45 -6.61 -3.06
N LYS A 40 1.59 -7.34 -4.18
CA LYS A 40 0.46 -7.85 -4.95
C LYS A 40 -0.48 -8.70 -4.09
N TYR A 41 0.07 -9.66 -3.35
CA TYR A 41 -0.71 -10.54 -2.47
C TYR A 41 -1.54 -9.75 -1.45
N TYR A 42 -0.89 -8.83 -0.70
CA TYR A 42 -1.60 -8.02 0.29
C TYR A 42 -2.69 -7.14 -0.32
N TYR A 43 -2.40 -6.49 -1.46
CA TYR A 43 -3.38 -5.64 -2.13
C TYR A 43 -4.59 -6.45 -2.61
N THR A 44 -4.34 -7.61 -3.21
CA THR A 44 -5.39 -8.53 -3.66
C THR A 44 -6.24 -9.01 -2.49
N THR A 45 -5.65 -9.44 -1.38
CA THR A 45 -6.39 -9.88 -0.19
C THR A 45 -7.25 -8.75 0.38
N LEU A 46 -6.69 -7.55 0.58
CA LEU A 46 -7.43 -6.40 1.08
C LEU A 46 -8.61 -6.04 0.16
N TYR A 47 -8.38 -6.04 -1.16
CA TYR A 47 -9.42 -5.77 -2.14
C TYR A 47 -10.54 -6.81 -2.09
N TYR A 48 -10.22 -8.10 -2.01
CA TYR A 48 -11.23 -9.15 -1.87
C TYR A 48 -12.00 -9.04 -0.55
N THR A 49 -11.33 -8.81 0.58
CA THR A 49 -12.00 -8.63 1.87
C THR A 49 -12.91 -7.41 1.85
N TYR A 50 -12.46 -6.29 1.31
CA TYR A 50 -13.28 -5.10 1.12
C TYR A 50 -14.53 -5.42 0.28
N ASN A 51 -14.35 -6.09 -0.85
CA ASN A 51 -15.47 -6.49 -1.70
C ASN A 51 -16.44 -7.41 -0.96
N ILE A 52 -15.96 -8.40 -0.19
CA ILE A 52 -16.84 -9.29 0.59
C ILE A 52 -17.67 -8.49 1.60
N ILE A 53 -17.07 -7.53 2.30
CA ILE A 53 -17.77 -6.70 3.28
C ILE A 53 -18.79 -5.80 2.57
N TYR A 54 -18.37 -5.08 1.53
CA TYR A 54 -19.20 -4.10 0.83
C TYR A 54 -20.32 -4.74 0.01
N THR A 55 -20.07 -5.90 -0.62
CA THR A 55 -21.12 -6.66 -1.33
C THR A 55 -22.07 -7.37 -0.37
N LYS A 56 -21.60 -7.81 0.81
CA LYS A 56 -22.51 -8.25 1.88
C LYS A 56 -23.39 -7.12 2.37
N ASP A 57 -22.87 -5.90 2.48
CA ASP A 57 -23.67 -4.72 2.84
C ASP A 57 -24.78 -4.45 1.82
N LEU A 58 -24.49 -4.62 0.52
CA LEU A 58 -25.50 -4.52 -0.55
C LEU A 58 -26.54 -5.67 -0.58
N SER A 59 -26.29 -6.76 0.15
CA SER A 59 -27.24 -7.88 0.28
C SER A 59 -28.16 -7.77 1.50
N ILE A 60 -27.98 -6.76 2.35
CA ILE A 60 -28.92 -6.42 3.41
C ILE A 60 -29.93 -5.43 2.81
N PRO A 61 -31.20 -5.82 2.60
CA PRO A 61 -32.20 -4.86 2.14
C PRO A 61 -32.33 -3.79 3.21
N TYR A 62 -32.12 -2.53 2.82
CA TYR A 62 -32.48 -1.37 3.63
C TYR A 62 -33.93 -1.57 4.08
N LYS A 63 -34.13 -1.64 5.39
CA LYS A 63 -35.44 -1.77 6.02
C LYS A 63 -35.98 -0.39 6.36
#